data_AF-A0A3R6Y7Z7-F1
#
_entry.id   AF-A0A3R6Y7Z7-F1
#
_cell.length_a   1.000
_cell.length_b   1.000
_cell.length_c   1.000
_cell.angle_alpha   90.00
_cell.angle_beta   90.00
_cell.angle_gamma   90.00
#
_symmetry.space_group_name_H-M   'P 1'
#
loop_
_entity.id
_entity.type
_entity.pdbx_description
1 polymer ?
#
loop_
_entity_poly.entity_id
_entity_poly.type
_entity_poly.pdbx_seq_one_letter_code
_entity_poly.pdbx_strand_id
1 'polypeptide(L)'
;MQKYRKYLALLFLTAAAATVTGCGISEKEASITSGAQTAHMQTDEEPVNIVLINNIYYYDTGRTAFSIPDHTNGTIHSVTASQNTRPQKNEEANFDCQGAAYCILADGAAAVMTDEASGTYELFLADDTVEFQGVCKKKKEISSDTLKWLDFYYSLSESDRNALSMIPSEFAGQISGNSMSTNETSTSDSSYLEALTQEELDATEALAQYYFTEEVTSFEGVDQIYPADSSDPQYHNSGIEDDYGPGNIIIYRVLTNLDRRDGNPFRYISIARKSKSDDWKIINSGF
;
A
#
# COMPACT_ATOMS: atom_id res chain seq x y z
N MET A 1 25.41 -22.81 6.41
CA MET A 1 25.25 -21.50 5.71
C MET A 1 25.15 -21.75 4.22
N GLN A 2 23.93 -21.83 3.70
CA GLN A 2 23.67 -21.98 2.27
C GLN A 2 22.62 -20.93 1.91
N LYS A 3 23.08 -19.85 1.26
CA LYS A 3 22.23 -18.76 0.77
C LYS A 3 21.53 -19.23 -0.50
N TYR A 4 20.20 -19.21 -0.54
CA TYR A 4 19.47 -19.47 -1.78
C TYR A 4 19.16 -18.14 -2.49
N ARG A 5 19.83 -17.95 -3.63
CA ARG A 5 19.47 -16.96 -4.66
C ARG A 5 18.41 -17.59 -5.55
N LYS A 6 17.25 -16.95 -5.69
CA LYS A 6 16.23 -17.32 -6.67
C LYS A 6 16.78 -17.03 -8.08
N TYR A 7 16.94 -18.06 -8.91
CA TYR A 7 17.34 -17.91 -10.31
C TYR A 7 16.10 -17.87 -11.20
N LEU A 8 16.03 -16.84 -12.05
CA LEU A 8 15.01 -16.68 -13.09
C LEU A 8 15.31 -17.66 -14.24
N ALA A 9 14.43 -18.63 -14.47
CA ALA A 9 14.56 -19.56 -15.59
C ALA A 9 14.02 -18.89 -16.88
N LEU A 10 14.94 -18.50 -17.76
CA LEU A 10 14.63 -17.98 -19.10
C LEU A 10 14.40 -19.17 -20.05
N LEU A 11 13.17 -19.35 -20.52
CA LEU A 11 12.79 -20.41 -21.44
C LEU A 11 13.14 -20.01 -22.89
N PHE A 12 14.19 -20.62 -23.44
CA PHE A 12 14.50 -20.53 -24.87
C PHE A 12 13.55 -21.45 -25.65
N LEU A 13 12.59 -20.87 -26.37
CA LEU A 13 11.84 -21.59 -27.41
C LEU A 13 12.74 -21.73 -28.64
N THR A 14 13.15 -22.95 -28.98
CA THR A 14 13.68 -23.27 -30.30
C THR A 14 12.64 -24.08 -31.07
N ALA A 15 12.14 -23.51 -32.16
CA ALA A 15 11.26 -24.18 -33.09
C ALA A 15 12.10 -25.08 -34.01
N ALA A 16 11.88 -26.39 -33.96
CA ALA A 16 12.39 -27.33 -34.95
C ALA A 16 11.28 -27.64 -35.97
N ALA A 17 11.61 -27.38 -37.24
CA ALA A 17 10.75 -27.53 -38.39
C ALA A 17 10.35 -28.99 -38.68
N ALA A 18 9.12 -29.16 -39.15
CA ALA A 18 8.63 -30.41 -39.70
C ALA A 18 9.23 -30.69 -41.09
N THR A 19 9.67 -31.92 -41.33
CA THR A 19 9.85 -32.47 -42.68
C THR A 19 9.01 -33.74 -42.83
N VAL A 20 8.22 -33.74 -43.89
CA VAL A 20 7.39 -34.85 -44.36
C VAL A 20 8.17 -35.70 -45.36
N THR A 21 8.24 -37.02 -45.14
CA THR A 21 8.29 -38.10 -46.14
C THR A 21 8.23 -39.42 -45.35
N GLY A 22 7.56 -40.52 -45.69
CA GLY A 22 6.79 -40.98 -46.84
C GLY A 22 6.62 -42.51 -46.68
N CYS A 23 5.44 -43.03 -47.01
CA CYS A 23 5.01 -44.41 -47.29
C CYS A 23 5.73 -45.64 -46.67
N GLY A 24 4.95 -46.49 -46.00
CA GLY A 24 5.26 -47.90 -45.76
C GLY A 24 4.08 -48.65 -45.14
N ILE A 25 3.35 -49.41 -45.96
CA ILE A 25 2.23 -50.29 -45.59
C ILE A 25 2.76 -51.50 -44.80
N SER A 26 2.12 -51.86 -43.67
CA SER A 26 1.84 -53.27 -43.32
C SER A 26 0.85 -53.37 -42.15
N GLU A 27 -0.18 -54.19 -42.37
CA GLU A 27 -1.26 -54.53 -41.45
C GLU A 27 -0.75 -55.32 -40.21
N LYS A 28 -1.27 -55.03 -39.02
CA LYS A 28 -1.81 -56.07 -38.12
C LYS A 28 -2.61 -55.53 -36.92
N GLU A 29 -3.84 -56.04 -36.87
CA GLU A 29 -4.66 -56.36 -35.68
C GLU A 29 -5.03 -55.26 -34.67
N ALA A 30 -6.31 -54.89 -34.75
CA ALA A 30 -7.07 -54.23 -33.72
C ALA A 30 -7.22 -55.12 -32.47
N SER A 31 -6.90 -54.55 -31.30
CA SER A 31 -7.52 -54.93 -30.03
C SER A 31 -8.08 -53.67 -29.40
N ILE A 32 -9.40 -53.55 -29.47
CA ILE A 32 -10.17 -52.52 -28.76
C ILE A 32 -10.24 -52.97 -27.30
N THR A 33 -9.53 -52.27 -26.42
CA THR A 33 -9.82 -52.27 -24.98
C THR A 33 -10.16 -50.85 -24.58
N SER A 34 -11.41 -50.69 -24.13
CA SER A 34 -12.01 -49.42 -23.73
C SER A 34 -11.48 -48.94 -22.39
N GLY A 35 -11.29 -47.63 -22.30
CA GLY A 35 -11.53 -46.85 -21.08
C GLY A 35 -10.43 -46.93 -20.03
N ALA A 36 -9.66 -45.85 -19.91
CA ALA A 36 -9.66 -45.04 -18.69
C ALA A 36 -8.61 -43.93 -18.79
N GLN A 37 -9.07 -42.73 -18.47
CA GLN A 37 -8.31 -41.66 -17.86
C GLN A 37 -7.23 -41.03 -18.74
N THR A 38 -7.69 -40.03 -19.48
CA THR A 38 -7.01 -38.74 -19.59
C THR A 38 -6.19 -38.51 -18.33
N ALA A 39 -4.86 -38.53 -18.48
CA ALA A 39 -3.96 -38.11 -17.43
C ALA A 39 -4.38 -36.69 -17.04
N HIS A 40 -5.03 -36.59 -15.89
CA HIS A 40 -5.17 -35.33 -15.20
C HIS A 40 -3.74 -34.84 -15.04
N MET A 41 -3.39 -33.77 -15.76
CA MET A 41 -2.16 -33.07 -15.46
C MET A 41 -2.31 -32.66 -13.99
N GLN A 42 -1.62 -33.36 -13.10
CA GLN A 42 -1.34 -32.85 -11.78
C GLN A 42 -0.52 -31.60 -12.06
N THR A 43 -1.17 -30.45 -11.98
CA THR A 43 -0.47 -29.23 -11.65
C THR A 43 0.21 -29.54 -10.32
N ASP A 44 1.53 -29.73 -10.36
CA ASP A 44 2.39 -29.66 -9.19
C ASP A 44 2.28 -28.23 -8.64
N GLU A 45 1.16 -27.93 -7.98
CA GLU A 45 1.07 -26.75 -7.13
C GLU A 45 1.90 -27.05 -5.89
N GLU A 46 2.90 -26.21 -5.64
CA GLU A 46 3.67 -26.30 -4.41
C GLU A 46 2.71 -26.22 -3.20
N PRO A 47 2.92 -27.05 -2.17
CA PRO A 47 2.06 -27.03 -1.00
C PRO A 47 2.12 -25.67 -0.32
N VAL A 48 0.94 -25.09 -0.08
CA VAL A 48 0.80 -23.82 0.64
C VAL A 48 1.39 -23.94 2.03
N ASN A 49 2.18 -22.94 2.44
CA ASN A 49 2.72 -22.85 3.79
C ASN A 49 1.60 -22.50 4.78
N ILE A 50 1.53 -23.23 5.90
CA ILE A 50 0.48 -23.16 6.91
C ILE A 50 1.12 -23.15 8.29
N VAL A 51 0.58 -22.33 9.17
CA VAL A 51 0.86 -22.34 10.60
C VAL A 51 -0.44 -22.43 11.41
N LEU A 52 -0.42 -23.21 12.49
CA LEU A 52 -1.55 -23.31 13.44
C LEU A 52 -1.21 -22.53 14.70
N ILE A 53 -1.96 -21.46 14.99
CA ILE A 53 -1.74 -20.62 16.18
C ILE A 53 -3.11 -20.37 16.82
N ASN A 54 -3.22 -20.52 18.15
CA ASN A 54 -4.48 -20.33 18.88
C ASN A 54 -5.69 -21.08 18.28
N ASN A 55 -5.46 -22.30 17.78
CA ASN A 55 -6.42 -23.16 17.08
C ASN A 55 -6.97 -22.57 15.76
N ILE A 56 -6.30 -21.58 15.20
CA ILE A 56 -6.62 -20.98 13.90
C ILE A 56 -5.51 -21.37 12.91
N TYR A 57 -5.94 -21.84 11.74
CA TYR A 57 -5.05 -22.08 10.63
C TYR A 57 -4.83 -20.78 9.86
N TYR A 58 -3.56 -20.39 9.72
CA TYR A 58 -3.16 -19.27 8.90
C TYR A 58 -2.36 -19.78 7.70
N TYR A 59 -2.68 -19.25 6.53
CA TYR A 59 -2.10 -19.63 5.24
C TYR A 59 -1.22 -18.50 4.74
N ASP A 60 -0.06 -18.87 4.22
CA ASP A 60 0.88 -17.94 3.60
C ASP A 60 0.23 -17.24 2.41
N THR A 61 0.40 -15.93 2.37
CA THR A 61 -0.11 -15.09 1.27
C THR A 61 0.96 -14.75 0.24
N GLY A 62 2.22 -15.12 0.49
CA GLY A 62 3.39 -14.74 -0.32
C GLY A 62 3.75 -13.26 -0.23
N ARG A 63 3.18 -12.53 0.75
CA ARG A 63 3.35 -11.07 0.93
C ARG A 63 4.04 -10.79 2.25
N THR A 64 4.85 -9.74 2.28
CA THR A 64 5.40 -9.19 3.53
C THR A 64 4.27 -8.55 4.34
N ALA A 65 4.28 -8.75 5.65
CA ALA A 65 3.38 -8.06 6.55
C ALA A 65 3.64 -6.55 6.54
N PHE A 66 2.56 -5.79 6.50
CA PHE A 66 2.59 -4.34 6.28
C PHE A 66 3.21 -3.56 7.45
N SER A 67 2.85 -3.95 8.67
CA SER A 67 3.39 -3.40 9.91
C SER A 67 3.51 -4.52 10.93
N ILE A 68 4.55 -4.46 11.76
CA ILE A 68 4.84 -5.44 12.80
C ILE A 68 4.80 -4.72 14.14
N PRO A 69 4.07 -5.25 15.14
CA PRO A 69 4.10 -4.70 16.50
C PRO A 69 5.51 -4.74 17.09
N ASP A 70 5.80 -3.81 18.03
CA ASP A 70 7.09 -3.76 18.75
C ASP A 70 7.34 -4.96 19.70
N HIS A 71 6.45 -5.96 19.67
CA HIS A 71 6.53 -7.16 20.49
C HIS A 71 6.13 -8.39 19.66
N THR A 72 6.60 -9.56 20.09
CA THR A 72 6.21 -10.86 19.55
C THR A 72 5.22 -11.55 20.49
N ASN A 73 4.33 -12.37 19.95
CA ASN A 73 3.37 -13.13 20.74
C ASN A 73 3.89 -14.51 21.14
N GLY A 74 4.84 -15.05 20.39
CA GLY A 74 5.47 -16.33 20.67
C GLY A 74 6.45 -16.73 19.58
N THR A 75 6.85 -18.00 19.60
CA THR A 75 7.69 -18.62 18.57
C THR A 75 7.09 -19.92 18.07
N ILE A 76 7.43 -20.30 16.84
CA ILE A 76 7.04 -21.60 16.27
C ILE A 76 7.84 -22.70 16.98
N HIS A 77 7.16 -23.63 17.62
CA HIS A 77 7.78 -24.68 18.43
C HIS A 77 8.18 -25.91 17.63
N SER A 78 7.44 -26.24 16.58
CA SER A 78 7.67 -27.46 15.82
C SER A 78 7.27 -27.32 14.36
N VAL A 79 7.78 -28.23 13.54
CA VAL A 79 7.41 -28.35 12.13
C VAL A 79 6.95 -29.77 11.84
N THR A 80 5.98 -29.92 10.96
CA THR A 80 5.48 -31.24 10.55
C THR A 80 6.55 -32.01 9.77
N ALA A 81 6.40 -33.33 9.66
CA ALA A 81 7.36 -34.20 8.97
C ALA A 81 7.44 -33.97 7.44
N SER A 82 6.44 -33.30 6.84
CA SER A 82 6.38 -33.02 5.40
C SER A 82 5.50 -31.81 5.14
N GLN A 83 5.86 -30.98 4.16
CA GLN A 83 5.13 -29.77 3.78
C GLN A 83 3.67 -30.01 3.35
N ASN A 84 3.33 -31.23 2.93
CA ASN A 84 1.95 -31.62 2.63
C ASN A 84 1.11 -31.97 3.88
N THR A 85 1.73 -31.99 5.06
CA THR A 85 1.06 -32.36 6.31
C THR A 85 0.50 -31.12 6.98
N ARG A 86 -0.80 -31.13 7.25
CA ARG A 86 -1.44 -30.02 7.95
C ARG A 86 -1.02 -30.01 9.44
N PRO A 87 -0.61 -28.86 10.01
CA PRO A 87 -0.29 -28.77 11.43
C PRO A 87 -1.45 -29.23 12.33
N GLN A 88 -1.11 -29.90 13.43
CA GLN A 88 -2.06 -30.50 14.39
C GLN A 88 -1.93 -29.89 15.79
N LYS A 89 -0.83 -29.19 16.08
CA LYS A 89 -0.58 -28.52 17.37
C LYS A 89 -0.46 -27.02 17.20
N ASN A 90 -0.80 -26.27 18.24
CA ASN A 90 -0.48 -24.84 18.25
C ASN A 90 1.03 -24.64 18.16
N GLU A 91 1.42 -23.59 17.43
CA GLU A 91 2.80 -23.21 17.15
C GLU A 91 3.54 -24.30 16.36
N GLU A 92 2.80 -25.02 15.50
CA GLU A 92 3.33 -25.96 14.53
C GLU A 92 3.10 -25.43 13.11
N ALA A 93 4.11 -25.57 12.26
CA ALA A 93 4.08 -25.17 10.85
C ALA A 93 4.36 -26.35 9.91
N ASN A 94 3.92 -26.30 8.66
CA ASN A 94 4.30 -27.30 7.65
C ASN A 94 5.58 -26.94 6.88
N PHE A 95 6.21 -25.80 7.17
CA PHE A 95 7.39 -25.32 6.48
C PHE A 95 8.54 -25.08 7.47
N ASP A 96 9.76 -24.93 6.96
CA ASP A 96 10.96 -24.80 7.79
C ASP A 96 11.05 -23.41 8.43
N CYS A 97 10.46 -23.26 9.62
CA CYS A 97 10.47 -22.03 10.41
C CYS A 97 10.52 -22.29 11.92
N GLN A 98 11.05 -23.46 12.34
CA GLN A 98 11.15 -23.77 13.77
C GLN A 98 12.00 -22.72 14.50
N GLY A 99 11.46 -22.17 15.59
CA GLY A 99 12.08 -21.10 16.38
C GLY A 99 11.74 -19.69 15.91
N ALA A 100 11.14 -19.53 14.71
CA ALA A 100 10.75 -18.23 14.20
C ALA A 100 9.74 -17.54 15.13
N ALA A 101 9.93 -16.25 15.35
CA ALA A 101 8.97 -15.43 16.08
C ALA A 101 7.70 -15.21 15.24
N TYR A 102 6.56 -15.12 15.91
CA TYR A 102 5.30 -14.70 15.29
C TYR A 102 4.62 -13.57 16.06
N CYS A 103 3.83 -12.79 15.33
CA CYS A 103 2.99 -11.72 15.86
C CYS A 103 1.56 -11.91 15.37
N ILE A 104 0.57 -11.70 16.24
CA ILE A 104 -0.85 -11.62 15.88
C ILE A 104 -1.13 -10.15 15.54
N LEU A 105 -1.52 -9.89 14.31
CA LEU A 105 -1.75 -8.53 13.80
C LEU A 105 -3.20 -8.08 14.06
N ALA A 106 -4.14 -9.00 13.85
CA ALA A 106 -5.57 -8.79 14.03
C ALA A 106 -6.29 -10.15 14.13
N ASP A 107 -7.61 -10.14 14.32
CA ASP A 107 -8.42 -11.36 14.25
C ASP A 107 -8.29 -12.02 12.86
N GLY A 108 -7.65 -13.20 12.83
CA GLY A 108 -7.37 -13.96 11.62
C GLY A 108 -6.21 -13.42 10.76
N ALA A 109 -5.33 -12.57 11.30
CA ALA A 109 -4.06 -12.21 10.64
C ALA A 109 -2.86 -12.39 11.57
N ALA A 110 -1.81 -13.03 11.05
CA ALA A 110 -0.55 -13.26 11.76
C ALA A 110 0.63 -12.96 10.85
N ALA A 111 1.77 -12.64 11.46
CA ALA A 111 3.04 -12.48 10.79
C ALA A 111 4.07 -13.45 11.36
N VAL A 112 4.88 -14.08 10.51
CA VAL A 112 5.95 -15.00 10.93
C VAL A 112 7.29 -14.51 10.38
N MET A 113 8.31 -14.43 11.22
CA MET A 113 9.66 -14.02 10.81
C MET A 113 10.34 -15.14 10.02
N THR A 114 10.40 -15.02 8.70
CA THR A 114 10.98 -16.05 7.82
C THR A 114 12.45 -15.79 7.46
N ASP A 115 12.93 -14.55 7.65
CA ASP A 115 14.34 -14.19 7.49
C ASP A 115 14.81 -13.32 8.67
N GLU A 116 15.54 -13.94 9.60
CA GLU A 116 16.12 -13.25 10.76
C GLU A 116 17.18 -12.21 10.39
N ALA A 117 17.88 -12.39 9.27
CA ALA A 117 18.97 -11.50 8.87
C ALA A 117 18.44 -10.19 8.27
N SER A 118 17.33 -10.25 7.54
CA SER A 118 16.63 -9.06 7.04
C SER A 118 15.58 -8.52 8.00
N GLY A 119 15.19 -9.30 9.02
CA GLY A 119 14.06 -8.99 9.90
C GLY A 119 12.72 -9.01 9.17
N THR A 120 12.60 -9.78 8.09
CA THR A 120 11.39 -9.83 7.27
C THR A 120 10.35 -10.75 7.89
N TYR A 121 9.12 -10.23 7.97
CA TYR A 121 7.95 -10.96 8.43
C TYR A 121 6.99 -11.18 7.26
N GLU A 122 6.64 -12.44 7.00
CA GLU A 122 5.64 -12.82 6.00
C GLU A 122 4.23 -12.82 6.62
N LEU A 123 3.25 -12.40 5.83
CA LEU A 123 1.84 -12.29 6.22
C LEU A 123 1.10 -13.60 5.96
N PHE A 124 0.50 -14.13 7.02
CA PHE A 124 -0.36 -15.30 7.01
C PHE A 124 -1.79 -14.91 7.42
N LEU A 125 -2.79 -15.38 6.68
CA LEU A 125 -4.20 -15.07 6.93
C LEU A 125 -5.02 -16.33 7.20
N ALA A 126 -6.02 -16.22 8.07
CA ALA A 126 -7.06 -17.21 8.19
C ALA A 126 -7.93 -17.25 6.91
N ASP A 127 -8.55 -18.39 6.65
CA ASP A 127 -9.35 -18.60 5.42
C ASP A 127 -10.51 -17.59 5.28
N ASP A 128 -11.04 -17.08 6.38
CA ASP A 128 -12.15 -16.13 6.41
C ASP A 128 -11.71 -14.66 6.48
N THR A 129 -10.41 -14.37 6.43
CA THR A 129 -9.84 -13.02 6.57
C THR A 129 -9.19 -12.55 5.27
N VAL A 130 -9.31 -11.25 4.99
CA VAL A 130 -8.56 -10.53 3.95
C VAL A 130 -7.80 -9.37 4.59
N GLU A 131 -6.70 -8.98 3.98
CA GLU A 131 -5.91 -7.82 4.39
C GLU A 131 -5.67 -6.92 3.18
N PHE A 132 -5.76 -5.61 3.40
CA PHE A 132 -5.38 -4.59 2.44
C PHE A 132 -4.70 -3.42 3.15
N GLN A 133 -3.42 -3.17 2.80
CA GLN A 133 -2.59 -2.09 3.35
C GLN A 133 -2.62 -2.02 4.90
N GLY A 134 -2.38 -3.16 5.55
CA GLY A 134 -2.36 -3.32 7.00
C GLY A 134 -3.74 -3.53 7.64
N VAL A 135 -4.84 -3.30 6.90
CA VAL A 135 -6.19 -3.43 7.44
C VAL A 135 -6.73 -4.82 7.20
N CYS A 136 -7.00 -5.54 8.28
CA CYS A 136 -7.57 -6.88 8.23
C CYS A 136 -9.08 -6.84 8.45
N LYS A 137 -9.85 -7.54 7.61
CA LYS A 137 -11.32 -7.64 7.71
C LYS A 137 -11.79 -9.06 7.42
N LYS A 138 -12.96 -9.42 7.94
CA LYS A 138 -13.58 -10.72 7.62
C LYS A 138 -14.20 -10.66 6.23
N LYS A 139 -14.03 -11.71 5.42
CA LYS A 139 -14.59 -11.82 4.05
C LYS A 139 -16.10 -11.55 4.01
N LYS A 140 -16.83 -11.95 5.06
CA LYS A 140 -18.29 -11.71 5.20
C LYS A 140 -18.69 -10.23 5.34
N GLU A 141 -17.76 -9.36 5.70
CA GLU A 141 -17.95 -7.91 5.90
C GLU A 141 -17.61 -7.11 4.64
N ILE A 142 -17.10 -7.79 3.61
CA ILE A 142 -16.63 -7.19 2.36
C ILE A 142 -17.60 -7.54 1.24
N SER A 143 -17.88 -6.58 0.36
CA SER A 143 -18.70 -6.85 -0.81
C SER A 143 -18.02 -7.83 -1.77
N SER A 144 -18.82 -8.57 -2.54
CA SER A 144 -18.27 -9.49 -3.55
C SER A 144 -17.41 -8.77 -4.60
N ASP A 145 -17.70 -7.50 -4.87
CA ASP A 145 -16.98 -6.70 -5.86
C ASP A 145 -15.62 -6.26 -5.32
N THR A 146 -15.55 -5.88 -4.04
CA THR A 146 -14.27 -5.60 -3.37
C THR A 146 -13.41 -6.85 -3.24
N LEU A 147 -13.98 -8.04 -2.99
CA LEU A 147 -13.22 -9.29 -2.98
C LEU A 147 -12.60 -9.60 -4.36
N LYS A 148 -13.38 -9.49 -5.44
CA LYS A 148 -12.85 -9.66 -6.81
C LYS A 148 -11.77 -8.63 -7.13
N TRP A 149 -11.95 -7.40 -6.66
CA TRP A 149 -10.95 -6.35 -6.85
C TRP A 149 -9.66 -6.68 -6.09
N LEU A 150 -9.72 -7.22 -4.88
CA LEU A 150 -8.53 -7.67 -4.14
C LEU A 150 -7.82 -8.83 -4.85
N ASP A 151 -8.57 -9.80 -5.37
CA ASP A 151 -8.00 -10.91 -6.16
C ASP A 151 -7.27 -10.38 -7.40
N PHE A 152 -7.87 -9.40 -8.10
CA PHE A 152 -7.22 -8.70 -9.21
C PHE A 152 -5.98 -7.94 -8.73
N TYR A 153 -6.11 -7.11 -7.68
CA TYR A 153 -5.04 -6.28 -7.16
C TYR A 153 -3.80 -7.12 -6.78
N TYR A 154 -3.97 -8.24 -6.08
CA TYR A 154 -2.86 -9.10 -5.69
C TYR A 154 -2.31 -10.00 -6.81
N SER A 155 -3.01 -10.10 -7.95
CA SER A 155 -2.46 -10.72 -9.16
C SER A 155 -1.46 -9.83 -9.90
N LEU A 156 -1.46 -8.52 -9.61
CA LEU A 156 -0.60 -7.54 -10.27
C LEU A 156 0.81 -7.51 -9.69
N SER A 157 1.76 -7.01 -10.49
CA SER A 157 3.11 -6.72 -10.01
C SER A 157 3.09 -5.63 -8.93
N GLU A 158 4.14 -5.54 -8.12
CA GLU A 158 4.25 -4.46 -7.12
C GLU A 158 4.18 -3.07 -7.76
N SER A 159 4.87 -2.85 -8.88
CA SER A 159 4.82 -1.56 -9.59
C SER A 159 3.42 -1.21 -10.09
N ASP A 160 2.68 -2.18 -10.61
CA ASP A 160 1.32 -1.95 -11.12
C ASP A 160 0.34 -1.71 -9.97
N ARG A 161 0.50 -2.42 -8.85
CA ARG A 161 -0.26 -2.15 -7.61
C ARG A 161 -0.03 -0.73 -7.11
N ASN A 162 1.22 -0.28 -7.08
CA ASN A 162 1.59 1.06 -6.63
C ASN A 162 1.07 2.17 -7.55
N ALA A 163 0.81 1.86 -8.82
CA ALA A 163 0.24 2.81 -9.78
C ALA A 163 -1.30 2.97 -9.64
N LEU A 164 -1.96 2.09 -8.88
CA LEU A 164 -3.40 2.17 -8.66
C LEU A 164 -3.72 3.12 -7.50
N SER A 165 -4.49 4.17 -7.78
CA SER A 165 -4.99 5.13 -6.79
C SER A 165 -6.34 4.74 -6.18
N MET A 166 -6.94 3.63 -6.63
CA MET A 166 -8.26 3.19 -6.16
C MET A 166 -8.15 2.49 -4.81
N ILE A 167 -8.90 2.99 -3.83
CA ILE A 167 -9.07 2.36 -2.51
C ILE A 167 -10.54 1.93 -2.37
N PRO A 168 -10.85 0.66 -2.08
CA PRO A 168 -12.24 0.25 -1.86
C PRO A 168 -12.82 0.91 -0.61
N SER A 169 -14.08 1.32 -0.69
CA SER A 169 -14.77 2.06 0.38
C SER A 169 -14.78 1.34 1.72
N GLU A 170 -14.82 0.00 1.72
CA GLU A 170 -14.82 -0.82 2.94
C GLU A 170 -13.50 -0.71 3.72
N PHE A 171 -12.42 -0.29 3.07
CA PHE A 171 -11.11 -0.02 3.66
C PHE A 171 -10.81 1.48 3.81
N ALA A 172 -11.54 2.34 3.10
CA ALA A 172 -11.40 3.78 3.20
C ALA A 172 -11.58 4.26 4.66
N GLY A 173 -10.64 5.08 5.15
CA GLY A 173 -10.64 5.62 6.52
C GLY A 173 -10.08 4.70 7.61
N GLN A 174 -9.68 3.46 7.30
CA GLN A 174 -9.05 2.54 8.27
C GLN A 174 -7.61 2.14 7.89
N ILE A 175 -7.23 2.38 6.64
CA ILE A 175 -5.85 2.20 6.20
C ILE A 175 -5.00 3.25 6.90
N SER A 176 -4.15 2.81 7.82
CA SER A 176 -2.99 3.58 8.24
C SER A 176 -2.10 3.70 7.00
N GLY A 177 -1.95 4.91 6.47
CA GLY A 177 -1.44 5.12 5.13
C GLY A 177 -0.04 4.54 4.86
N ASN A 178 0.02 3.33 4.28
CA ASN A 178 1.00 3.00 3.25
C ASN A 178 0.27 2.66 1.94
N SER A 179 -0.45 3.64 1.40
CA SER A 179 -0.31 3.82 -0.04
C SER A 179 1.16 4.18 -0.25
N MET A 180 1.81 3.53 -1.21
CA MET A 180 3.10 3.96 -1.73
C MET A 180 2.89 5.30 -2.47
N SER A 181 2.59 6.33 -1.69
CA SER A 181 2.92 7.70 -2.00
C SER A 181 4.41 7.82 -1.73
N THR A 182 5.13 8.34 -2.72
CA THR A 182 6.43 8.97 -2.53
C THR A 182 6.47 9.69 -1.19
N ASN A 183 7.25 9.16 -0.25
CA ASN A 183 7.79 9.82 0.93
C ASN A 183 7.02 11.08 1.39
N GLU A 184 5.88 10.93 2.05
CA GLU A 184 5.32 11.99 2.89
C GLU A 184 5.17 11.39 4.28
N THR A 185 6.17 11.72 5.09
CA THR A 185 6.25 11.73 6.53
C THR A 185 4.91 11.57 7.23
N SER A 186 4.89 10.64 8.18
CA SER A 186 4.09 10.68 9.40
C SER A 186 3.28 11.96 9.54
N THR A 187 1.95 11.88 9.49
CA THR A 187 1.18 12.74 10.38
C THR A 187 1.50 12.29 11.81
N SER A 188 2.65 12.74 12.30
CA SER A 188 2.60 13.47 13.56
C SER A 188 1.44 14.46 13.44
N ASP A 189 0.81 14.76 14.56
CA ASP A 189 -0.01 15.96 14.70
C ASP A 189 0.88 17.23 14.53
N SER A 190 1.65 17.30 13.45
CA SER A 190 2.49 18.41 13.05
C SER A 190 1.56 19.44 12.48
N SER A 191 1.22 20.39 13.33
CA SER A 191 0.67 21.68 12.95
C SER A 191 1.32 22.16 11.64
N TYR A 192 0.50 22.51 10.63
CA TYR A 192 0.95 23.02 9.33
C TYR A 192 2.01 24.13 9.45
N LEU A 193 1.89 24.97 10.49
CA LEU A 193 2.86 26.01 10.81
C LEU A 193 4.15 25.49 11.45
N GLU A 194 4.07 24.48 12.32
CA GLU A 194 5.25 23.90 12.97
C GLU A 194 6.11 23.06 12.01
N ALA A 195 5.52 22.64 10.89
CA ALA A 195 6.22 21.92 9.83
C ALA A 195 7.05 22.83 8.90
N LEU A 196 7.00 24.15 9.09
CA LEU A 196 7.70 25.15 8.29
C LEU A 196 8.84 25.79 9.08
N THR A 197 9.98 26.03 8.41
CA THR A 197 11.05 26.83 9.02
C THR A 197 10.70 28.32 8.98
N GLN A 198 11.37 29.14 9.80
CA GLN A 198 11.15 30.59 9.77
C GLN A 198 11.47 31.17 8.39
N GLU A 199 12.50 30.68 7.70
CA GLU A 199 12.83 31.12 6.35
C GLU A 199 11.73 30.78 5.33
N GLU A 200 11.07 29.63 5.50
CA GLU A 200 9.92 29.25 4.66
C GLU A 200 8.73 30.18 4.92
N LEU A 201 8.44 30.49 6.19
CA LEU A 201 7.40 31.43 6.59
C LEU A 201 7.65 32.84 6.03
N ASP A 202 8.88 33.33 6.15
CA ASP A 202 9.27 34.65 5.63
C ASP A 202 9.12 34.71 4.10
N ALA A 203 9.51 33.63 3.40
CA ALA A 203 9.40 33.53 1.95
C ALA A 203 7.94 33.48 1.47
N THR A 204 7.08 32.71 2.13
CA THR A 204 5.66 32.59 1.76
C THR A 204 4.87 33.85 2.14
N GLU A 205 5.21 34.52 3.24
CA GLU A 205 4.59 35.80 3.59
C GLU A 205 4.99 36.88 2.58
N ALA A 206 6.26 36.96 2.20
CA ALA A 206 6.71 37.90 1.16
C ALA A 206 6.00 37.66 -0.18
N LEU A 207 5.77 36.40 -0.56
CA LEU A 207 5.02 36.05 -1.75
C LEU A 207 3.55 36.48 -1.65
N ALA A 208 2.91 36.27 -0.49
CA ALA A 208 1.55 36.73 -0.24
C ALA A 208 1.46 38.27 -0.28
N GLN A 209 2.41 38.98 0.33
CA GLN A 209 2.48 40.44 0.28
C GLN A 209 2.61 40.92 -1.18
N TYR A 210 3.56 40.35 -1.93
CA TYR A 210 3.77 40.69 -3.35
C TYR A 210 2.49 40.54 -4.19
N TYR A 211 1.73 39.47 -3.99
CA TYR A 211 0.48 39.26 -4.71
C TYR A 211 -0.53 40.39 -4.51
N PHE A 212 -0.73 40.82 -3.25
CA PHE A 212 -1.71 41.85 -2.91
C PHE A 212 -1.19 43.29 -3.09
N THR A 213 0.11 43.50 -3.31
CA THR A 213 0.69 44.83 -3.54
C THR A 213 1.06 45.08 -4.99
N GLU A 214 1.70 44.12 -5.66
CA GLU A 214 2.31 44.29 -6.98
C GLU A 214 1.56 43.52 -8.09
N GLU A 215 1.14 42.28 -7.83
CA GLU A 215 0.49 41.45 -8.86
C GLU A 215 -0.98 41.87 -9.06
N VAL A 216 -1.71 42.04 -7.97
CA VAL A 216 -3.12 42.45 -7.96
C VAL A 216 -3.26 43.80 -7.25
N THR A 217 -2.81 44.85 -7.94
CA THR A 217 -2.80 46.24 -7.42
C THR A 217 -4.16 46.79 -7.02
N SER A 218 -5.27 46.18 -7.47
CA SER A 218 -6.64 46.60 -7.10
C SER A 218 -6.96 46.46 -5.63
N PHE A 219 -6.21 45.65 -4.87
CA PHE A 219 -6.40 45.48 -3.43
C PHE A 219 -5.81 46.62 -2.57
N GLU A 220 -5.08 47.56 -3.20
CA GLU A 220 -4.46 48.71 -2.55
C GLU A 220 -3.44 48.31 -1.46
N GLY A 221 -2.85 47.13 -1.57
CA GLY A 221 -1.86 46.59 -0.65
C GLY A 221 -2.44 45.89 0.58
N VAL A 222 -1.53 45.33 1.38
CA VAL A 222 -1.83 44.58 2.61
C VAL A 222 -1.78 45.52 3.81
N ASP A 223 -2.70 45.36 4.76
CA ASP A 223 -2.58 45.99 6.08
C ASP A 223 -2.43 44.97 7.20
N GLN A 224 -3.11 43.83 7.12
CA GLN A 224 -2.89 42.72 8.04
C GLN A 224 -2.75 41.41 7.27
N ILE A 225 -1.74 40.65 7.65
CA ILE A 225 -1.50 39.29 7.19
C ILE A 225 -1.05 38.46 8.37
N TYR A 226 -1.59 37.26 8.48
CA TYR A 226 -1.14 36.29 9.47
C TYR A 226 -1.39 34.87 8.95
N PRO A 227 -0.55 33.91 9.33
CA PRO A 227 -0.82 32.51 9.04
C PRO A 227 -2.17 32.09 9.66
N ALA A 228 -2.93 31.29 8.93
CA ALA A 228 -4.10 30.61 9.47
C ALA A 228 -3.67 29.54 10.48
N ASP A 229 -4.46 29.36 11.54
CA ASP A 229 -4.24 28.29 12.51
C ASP A 229 -4.26 26.93 11.82
N SER A 230 -3.45 25.99 12.28
CA SER A 230 -3.39 24.64 11.68
C SER A 230 -4.69 23.84 11.80
N SER A 231 -5.66 24.32 12.60
CA SER A 231 -7.01 23.78 12.69
C SER A 231 -8.02 24.50 11.78
N ASP A 232 -7.58 25.47 10.98
CA ASP A 232 -8.43 26.18 10.05
C ASP A 232 -8.99 25.19 9.00
N PRO A 233 -10.33 25.11 8.83
CA PRO A 233 -10.96 24.17 7.91
C PRO A 233 -10.46 24.27 6.47
N GLN A 234 -9.87 25.41 6.06
CA GLN A 234 -9.37 25.58 4.71
C GLN A 234 -8.23 24.59 4.37
N TYR A 235 -7.48 24.11 5.36
CA TYR A 235 -6.47 23.06 5.16
C TYR A 235 -7.06 21.69 4.79
N HIS A 236 -8.36 21.49 5.02
CA HIS A 236 -9.08 20.25 4.74
C HIS A 236 -10.25 20.48 3.76
N ASN A 237 -10.23 21.59 3.04
CA ASN A 237 -11.24 21.87 2.04
C ASN A 237 -11.01 20.92 0.86
N SER A 238 -11.92 19.96 0.68
CA SER A 238 -11.88 18.97 -0.41
C SER A 238 -11.82 19.68 -1.76
N GLY A 239 -10.62 19.80 -2.32
CA GLY A 239 -10.30 20.77 -3.36
C GLY A 239 -8.79 20.83 -3.65
N ILE A 240 -8.27 22.02 -3.96
CA ILE A 240 -6.87 22.23 -4.39
C ILE A 240 -5.91 22.10 -3.20
N GLU A 241 -6.35 22.47 -2.00
CA GLU A 241 -5.54 22.51 -0.79
C GLU A 241 -5.30 21.12 -0.15
N ASP A 242 -6.23 20.18 -0.31
CA ASP A 242 -6.14 18.80 0.23
C ASP A 242 -5.05 17.95 -0.46
N ASP A 243 -4.54 18.42 -1.61
CA ASP A 243 -3.42 17.81 -2.32
C ASP A 243 -2.05 18.03 -1.65
N TYR A 244 -1.99 18.87 -0.60
CA TYR A 244 -0.73 19.30 0.02
C TYR A 244 -0.69 19.06 1.54
N GLY A 245 0.34 18.36 2.00
CA GLY A 245 0.56 18.06 3.42
C GLY A 245 1.28 19.19 4.20
N PRO A 246 1.33 19.08 5.54
CA PRO A 246 2.12 19.97 6.41
C PRO A 246 3.55 20.17 5.91
N GLY A 247 4.02 21.43 5.89
CA GLY A 247 5.35 21.78 5.40
C GLY A 247 5.44 22.00 3.89
N ASN A 248 4.39 21.68 3.13
CA ASN A 248 4.27 21.91 1.69
C ASN A 248 3.09 22.82 1.30
N ILE A 249 2.28 23.23 2.28
CA ILE A 249 1.25 24.26 2.14
C ILE A 249 1.24 25.17 3.37
N ILE A 250 0.92 26.44 3.14
CA ILE A 250 0.53 27.41 4.16
C ILE A 250 -0.62 28.25 3.64
N ILE A 251 -1.53 28.57 4.53
CA ILE A 251 -2.66 29.44 4.24
C ILE A 251 -2.50 30.70 5.09
N TYR A 252 -2.60 31.86 4.46
CA TYR A 252 -2.64 33.14 5.16
C TYR A 252 -4.03 33.73 5.15
N ARG A 253 -4.40 34.34 6.27
CA ARG A 253 -5.54 35.25 6.39
C ARG A 253 -5.04 36.66 6.12
N VAL A 254 -5.60 37.32 5.12
CA VAL A 254 -5.16 38.63 4.64
C VAL A 254 -6.32 39.62 4.67
N LEU A 255 -6.08 40.80 5.24
CA LEU A 255 -6.97 41.94 5.15
C LEU A 255 -6.27 43.07 4.39
N THR A 256 -6.73 43.31 3.18
CA THR A 256 -6.22 44.35 2.30
C THR A 256 -6.73 45.73 2.71
N ASN A 257 -6.16 46.79 2.16
CA ASN A 257 -6.65 48.17 2.39
C ASN A 257 -8.04 48.38 1.80
N LEU A 258 -8.30 47.80 0.63
CA LEU A 258 -9.62 47.77 0.02
C LEU A 258 -10.64 47.08 0.94
N ASP A 259 -10.31 45.89 1.45
CA ASP A 259 -11.25 45.11 2.26
C ASP A 259 -11.63 45.81 3.56
N ARG A 260 -10.67 46.44 4.25
CA ARG A 260 -10.98 47.22 5.45
C ARG A 260 -11.83 48.44 5.15
N ARG A 261 -11.55 49.14 4.06
CA ARG A 261 -12.34 50.32 3.65
C ARG A 261 -13.80 49.93 3.38
N ASP A 262 -13.99 48.79 2.72
CA ASP A 262 -15.31 48.33 2.28
C ASP A 262 -16.02 47.49 3.35
N GLY A 263 -15.35 47.19 4.47
CA GLY A 263 -15.91 46.41 5.58
C GLY A 263 -15.98 44.90 5.29
N ASN A 264 -15.17 44.40 4.37
CA ASN A 264 -15.07 42.97 4.04
C ASN A 264 -14.28 42.19 5.11
N PRO A 265 -14.56 40.89 5.27
CA PRO A 265 -13.80 40.03 6.16
C PRO A 265 -12.37 39.78 5.65
N PHE A 266 -11.58 39.06 6.44
CA PHE A 266 -10.31 38.51 5.97
C PHE A 266 -10.53 37.56 4.79
N ARG A 267 -9.62 37.64 3.83
CA ARG A 267 -9.48 36.70 2.73
C ARG A 267 -8.50 35.60 3.09
N TYR A 268 -8.59 34.50 2.37
CA TYR A 268 -7.61 33.43 2.40
C TYR A 268 -6.74 33.48 1.15
N ILE A 269 -5.45 33.23 1.32
CA ILE A 269 -4.52 32.92 0.23
C ILE A 269 -3.78 31.64 0.58
N SER A 270 -3.84 30.68 -0.34
CA SER A 270 -3.23 29.36 -0.20
C SER A 270 -1.96 29.32 -1.04
N ILE A 271 -0.84 29.01 -0.40
CA ILE A 271 0.49 28.95 -1.03
C ILE A 271 1.05 27.54 -0.83
N ALA A 272 1.45 26.88 -1.90
CA ALA A 272 1.90 25.51 -1.86
C ALA A 272 3.05 25.22 -2.83
N ARG A 273 3.73 24.11 -2.59
CA ARG A 273 4.74 23.51 -3.49
C ARG A 273 4.60 22.00 -3.49
N LYS A 274 5.06 21.34 -4.55
CA LYS A 274 4.92 19.88 -4.68
C LYS A 274 5.91 19.08 -3.83
N SER A 275 7.08 19.66 -3.55
CA SER A 275 8.11 19.06 -2.71
C SER A 275 9.02 20.14 -2.13
N LYS A 276 9.84 19.82 -1.13
CA LYS A 276 10.79 20.76 -0.49
C LYS A 276 11.82 21.36 -1.46
N SER A 277 12.03 20.74 -2.63
CA SER A 277 12.91 21.26 -3.69
C SER A 277 12.22 22.15 -4.73
N ASP A 278 10.88 22.24 -4.71
CA ASP A 278 10.11 23.06 -5.64
C ASP A 278 9.88 24.47 -5.11
N ASP A 279 9.65 25.41 -6.03
CA ASP A 279 9.29 26.79 -5.70
C ASP A 279 7.87 26.90 -5.14
N TRP A 280 7.68 27.80 -4.17
CA TRP A 280 6.37 28.18 -3.64
C TRP A 280 5.53 28.88 -4.71
N LYS A 281 4.24 28.53 -4.76
CA LYS A 281 3.28 29.13 -5.70
C LYS A 281 1.96 29.41 -5.01
N ILE A 282 1.33 30.50 -5.41
CA ILE A 282 -0.05 30.79 -5.02
C ILE A 282 -0.95 29.84 -5.81
N ILE A 283 -1.73 29.04 -5.10
CA ILE A 283 -2.64 28.04 -5.68
C ILE A 283 -4.11 28.46 -5.59
N ASN A 284 -4.45 29.33 -4.64
CA ASN A 284 -5.81 29.84 -4.47
C ASN A 284 -5.79 31.20 -3.72
N SER A 285 -6.77 32.06 -4.01
CA SER A 285 -7.03 33.26 -3.21
C SER A 285 -8.53 33.59 -3.25
N GLY A 286 -9.15 33.82 -2.09
CA GLY A 286 -10.61 34.02 -2.01
C GLY A 286 -11.08 34.48 -0.64
N PHE A 287 -12.40 34.42 -0.42
CA PHE A 287 -13.03 34.59 0.89
C PHE A 287 -13.42 33.23 1.46
#